data_AF-A0A347TP73-F1
#
_entry.id   AF-A0A347TP73-F1
#
_cell.length_a   1.000
_cell.length_b   1.000
_cell.length_c   1.000
_cell.angle_alpha   90.00
_cell.angle_beta   90.00
_cell.angle_gamma   90.00
#
_symmetry.space_group_name_H-M   'P 1'
#
loop_
_entity.id
_entity.type
_entity.pdbx_description
1 polymer ?
#
loop_
_entity_poly.entity_id
_entity_poly.type
_entity_poly.pdbx_seq_one_letter_code
_entity_poly.pdbx_strand_id
1 'polypeptide(L)'
;MKINEKYLESLKSFDDYVTVSEWAEEVVKKYPEILKKAEKNVINHKVPTSALQQVTRQISSEITRGKYAEYIKIDDTERPRRVKYISKEELDENTTQDIEEDLEPLNRKEIEKYSEDKMALKELYRLDEFRNIQKAFKTFFKLDFELDHAKALLNKQDAGEHHPDNFQLILKYHNGKKSNNNWKRFTIKEQIEYIEKAIELQSLLASRLDIVIDKAILDSILSRLKAVY
;
A
#
# COMPACT_ATOMS: atom_id res chain seq x y z
N MET A 1 22.39 0.78 30.86
CA MET A 1 21.76 0.30 29.62
C MET A 1 22.57 -0.83 29.02
N LYS A 2 21.90 -1.94 28.68
CA LYS A 2 22.48 -3.03 27.88
C LYS A 2 22.80 -2.53 26.47
N ILE A 3 23.69 -3.23 25.76
CA ILE A 3 24.14 -2.81 24.43
C ILE A 3 22.97 -2.65 23.44
N ASN A 4 21.98 -3.55 23.51
CA ASN A 4 20.81 -3.51 22.63
C ASN A 4 19.87 -2.33 22.94
N GLU A 5 19.75 -1.92 24.20
CA GLU A 5 18.98 -0.73 24.58
C GLU A 5 19.65 0.53 24.04
N LYS A 6 20.99 0.58 24.04
CA LYS A 6 21.76 1.69 23.46
C LYS A 6 21.56 1.78 21.94
N TYR A 7 21.54 0.63 21.26
CA TYR A 7 21.21 0.60 19.83
C TYR A 7 19.82 1.16 19.58
N LEU A 8 18.80 0.66 20.27
CA LEU A 8 17.43 1.14 20.07
C LEU A 8 17.27 2.63 20.37
N GLU A 9 17.89 3.12 21.46
CA GLU A 9 17.84 4.54 21.84
C GLU A 9 18.50 5.46 20.82
N SER A 10 19.55 5.00 20.13
CA SER A 10 20.12 5.75 19.01
C SER A 10 19.25 5.75 17.76
N LEU A 11 18.41 4.73 17.55
CA LEU A 11 17.49 4.70 16.42
C LEU A 11 16.34 5.71 16.57
N LYS A 12 15.90 5.96 17.82
CA LYS A 12 14.84 6.93 18.13
C LYS A 12 15.16 8.38 17.76
N SER A 13 16.41 8.74 17.49
CA SER A 13 16.75 10.09 17.03
C SER A 13 16.52 10.33 15.54
N PHE A 14 16.08 9.31 14.81
CA PHE A 14 15.71 9.44 13.42
C PHE A 14 14.18 9.49 13.30
N ASP A 15 13.68 10.50 12.60
CA ASP A 15 12.24 10.67 12.34
C ASP A 15 11.72 9.73 11.23
N ASP A 16 12.64 9.17 10.43
CA ASP A 16 12.31 8.34 9.28
C ASP A 16 13.30 7.18 9.06
N TYR A 17 13.04 6.37 8.03
CA TYR A 17 13.86 5.23 7.64
C TYR A 17 15.32 5.60 7.42
N VAL A 18 16.21 4.83 8.04
CA VAL A 18 17.66 4.94 7.88
C VAL A 18 18.29 3.60 7.55
N THR A 19 19.44 3.63 6.89
CA THR A 19 20.24 2.43 6.68
C THR A 19 20.87 1.96 7.98
N VAL A 20 21.20 0.67 8.06
CA VAL A 20 21.90 0.13 9.25
C VAL A 20 23.29 0.76 9.45
N SER A 21 23.91 1.26 8.38
CA SER A 21 25.17 2.00 8.45
C SER A 21 25.00 3.35 9.13
N GLU A 22 24.01 4.15 8.71
CA GLU A 22 23.69 5.45 9.34
C GLU A 22 23.29 5.25 10.81
N TRP A 23 22.54 4.19 11.11
CA TRP A 23 22.22 3.81 12.48
C TRP A 23 23.49 3.49 13.29
N ALA A 24 24.42 2.70 12.73
CA ALA A 24 25.69 2.37 13.40
C ALA A 24 26.55 3.60 13.67
N GLU A 25 26.55 4.59 12.77
CA GLU A 25 27.24 5.87 12.95
C GLU A 25 26.66 6.65 14.15
N GLU A 26 25.34 6.74 14.24
CA GLU A 26 24.69 7.43 15.36
C GLU A 26 24.89 6.67 16.69
N VAL A 27 24.92 5.33 16.66
CA VAL A 27 25.30 4.50 17.81
C VAL A 27 26.66 4.88 18.35
N VAL A 28 27.69 4.94 17.48
CA VAL A 28 29.07 5.20 17.94
C VAL A 28 29.28 6.66 18.33
N LYS A 29 28.49 7.58 17.76
CA LYS A 29 28.47 8.99 18.15
C LYS A 29 27.87 9.18 19.55
N LYS A 30 26.75 8.52 19.85
CA LYS A 30 26.09 8.57 21.17
C LYS A 30 26.81 7.73 22.23
N TYR A 31 27.44 6.63 21.83
CA TYR A 31 28.08 5.66 22.73
C TYR A 31 29.50 5.28 22.23
N PRO A 32 30.49 6.19 22.35
CA PRO A 32 31.83 5.99 21.79
C PRO A 32 32.58 4.76 22.33
N GLU A 33 32.23 4.28 23.51
CA GLU A 33 32.80 3.06 24.09
C GLU A 33 32.50 1.79 23.27
N ILE A 34 31.41 1.79 22.50
CA ILE A 34 31.05 0.68 21.62
C ILE A 34 32.06 0.55 20.48
N LEU A 35 32.48 1.68 19.90
CA LEU A 35 33.52 1.72 18.87
C LEU A 35 34.86 1.24 19.43
N LYS A 36 35.27 1.72 20.62
CA LYS A 36 36.50 1.30 21.29
C LYS A 36 36.54 -0.21 21.57
N LYS A 37 35.40 -0.82 21.87
CA LYS A 37 35.30 -2.27 22.07
C LYS A 37 35.41 -3.02 20.73
N ALA A 38 34.78 -2.51 19.67
CA ALA A 38 34.87 -3.08 18.33
C ALA A 38 36.31 -3.01 17.78
N GLU A 39 37.01 -1.88 17.96
CA GLU A 39 38.42 -1.72 17.58
C GLU A 39 39.30 -2.84 18.16
N LYS A 40 39.13 -3.17 19.44
CA LYS A 40 39.87 -4.27 20.09
C LYS A 40 39.55 -5.65 19.50
N ASN A 41 38.30 -5.87 19.06
CA ASN A 41 37.88 -7.16 18.52
C ASN A 41 38.35 -7.36 17.08
N VAL A 42 38.34 -6.29 16.28
CA VAL A 42 38.78 -6.30 14.88
C VAL A 42 40.25 -6.69 14.73
N ILE A 43 41.12 -6.32 15.70
CA ILE A 43 42.55 -6.67 15.68
C ILE A 43 42.77 -8.18 15.54
N ASN A 44 41.86 -9.00 16.07
CA ASN A 44 41.96 -10.45 16.05
C ASN A 44 41.28 -11.10 14.83
N HIS A 45 40.75 -10.32 13.88
CA HIS A 45 40.07 -10.85 12.70
C HIS A 45 41.07 -11.22 11.61
N LYS A 46 40.84 -12.37 10.95
CA LYS A 46 41.65 -12.80 9.79
C LYS A 46 41.45 -11.96 8.53
N VAL A 47 40.34 -11.20 8.45
CA VAL A 47 39.97 -10.36 7.31
C VAL A 47 39.93 -8.91 7.77
N PRO A 48 40.58 -7.96 7.06
CA PRO A 48 40.49 -6.54 7.36
C PRO A 48 39.03 -6.08 7.38
N THR A 49 38.55 -5.60 8.52
CA THR A 49 37.20 -5.09 8.72
C THR A 49 37.33 -3.83 9.55
N SER A 50 36.59 -2.74 9.29
CA SER A 50 36.65 -1.58 10.19
C SER A 50 35.85 -1.82 11.47
N ALA A 51 36.19 -1.12 12.55
CA ALA A 51 35.43 -1.21 13.80
C ALA A 51 33.95 -0.81 13.60
N LEU A 52 33.70 0.24 12.79
CA LEU A 52 32.35 0.65 12.41
C LEU A 52 31.62 -0.45 11.62
N GLN A 53 32.27 -1.09 10.64
CA GLN A 53 31.68 -2.21 9.90
C GLN A 53 31.34 -3.39 10.82
N GLN A 54 32.14 -3.65 11.85
CA GLN A 54 31.81 -4.66 12.86
C GLN A 54 30.54 -4.28 13.63
N VAL A 55 30.39 -3.02 14.03
CA VAL A 55 29.18 -2.52 14.71
C VAL A 55 27.96 -2.63 13.79
N THR A 56 28.07 -2.19 12.53
CA THR A 56 27.00 -2.35 11.53
C THR A 56 26.59 -3.83 11.40
N ARG A 57 27.56 -4.75 11.27
CA ARG A 57 27.28 -6.19 11.18
C ARG A 57 26.62 -6.75 12.44
N GLN A 58 27.01 -6.27 13.63
CA GLN A 58 26.39 -6.68 14.89
C GLN A 58 24.92 -6.23 14.94
N ILE A 59 24.64 -4.98 14.60
CA ILE A 59 23.27 -4.45 14.53
C ILE A 59 22.46 -5.25 13.51
N SER A 60 22.99 -5.49 12.30
CA SER A 60 22.35 -6.36 11.30
C SER A 60 22.05 -7.75 11.83
N SER A 61 22.99 -8.38 12.55
CA SER A 61 22.80 -9.70 13.12
C SER A 61 21.70 -9.72 14.19
N GLU A 62 21.59 -8.68 15.01
CA GLU A 62 20.55 -8.60 16.05
C GLU A 62 19.17 -8.34 15.42
N ILE A 63 19.09 -7.55 14.34
CA ILE A 63 17.88 -7.40 13.53
C ILE A 63 17.44 -8.77 12.98
N THR A 64 18.35 -9.52 12.34
CA THR A 64 18.04 -10.85 11.77
C THR A 64 17.60 -11.86 12.82
N ARG A 65 18.08 -11.74 14.06
CA ARG A 65 17.66 -12.57 15.20
C ARG A 65 16.29 -12.16 15.78
N GLY A 66 15.63 -11.15 15.20
CA GLY A 66 14.35 -10.64 15.66
C GLY A 66 14.42 -9.83 16.95
N LYS A 67 15.61 -9.39 17.38
CA LYS A 67 15.81 -8.78 18.70
C LYS A 67 15.04 -7.47 18.90
N TYR A 68 14.71 -6.81 17.79
CA TYR A 68 14.00 -5.52 17.77
C TYR A 68 12.64 -5.61 17.08
N ALA A 69 12.12 -6.81 16.80
CA ALA A 69 10.90 -7.00 16.00
C ALA A 69 9.69 -6.18 16.51
N GLU A 70 9.60 -5.95 17.81
CA GLU A 70 8.52 -5.17 18.44
C GLU A 70 8.75 -3.64 18.42
N TYR A 71 9.89 -3.16 17.92
CA TYR A 71 10.29 -1.75 18.07
C TYR A 71 10.79 -1.12 16.79
N ILE A 72 10.90 -1.88 15.69
CA ILE A 72 11.38 -1.37 14.41
C ILE A 72 10.54 -1.90 13.25
N LYS A 73 10.30 -1.04 12.25
CA LYS A 73 9.93 -1.46 10.89
C LYS A 73 11.19 -1.70 10.08
N ILE A 74 11.14 -2.74 9.25
CA ILE A 74 12.22 -3.11 8.34
C ILE A 74 11.67 -2.97 6.92
N ASP A 75 12.32 -2.15 6.11
CA ASP A 75 12.09 -2.08 4.68
C ASP A 75 13.22 -2.82 3.97
N ASP A 76 12.87 -3.96 3.37
CA ASP A 76 13.75 -4.81 2.59
C ASP A 76 13.49 -4.77 1.08
N THR A 77 12.63 -3.84 0.63
CA THR A 77 12.29 -3.65 -0.79
C THR A 77 13.46 -3.06 -1.59
N GLU A 78 14.32 -2.29 -0.92
CA GLU A 78 15.51 -1.68 -1.51
C GLU A 78 16.81 -2.15 -0.81
N ARG A 79 17.93 -2.08 -1.55
CA ARG A 79 19.27 -2.33 -1.01
C ARG A 79 20.08 -1.02 -1.04
N PRO A 80 20.68 -0.58 0.08
CA PRO A 80 20.76 -1.26 1.38
C PRO A 80 19.46 -1.22 2.19
N ARG A 81 19.19 -2.29 2.96
CA ARG A 81 18.03 -2.42 3.86
C ARG A 81 17.91 -1.21 4.78
N ARG A 82 16.69 -0.70 4.93
CA ARG A 82 16.37 0.44 5.78
C ARG A 82 15.53 0.01 6.99
N VAL A 83 15.66 0.73 8.09
CA VAL A 83 14.94 0.48 9.34
C VAL A 83 14.43 1.78 9.93
N LYS A 84 13.31 1.72 10.63
CA LYS A 84 12.72 2.86 11.33
C LYS A 84 12.26 2.41 12.71
N TYR A 85 12.49 3.22 13.74
CA TYR A 85 11.91 2.97 15.07
C TYR A 85 10.40 3.19 15.02
N ILE A 86 9.65 2.33 15.70
CA ILE A 86 8.21 2.50 15.90
C ILE A 86 7.87 2.46 17.39
N SER A 87 6.88 3.23 17.80
CA SER A 87 6.33 3.15 19.15
C SER A 87 5.54 1.85 19.35
N LYS A 88 5.24 1.52 20.62
CA LYS A 88 4.41 0.35 20.93
C LYS A 88 2.98 0.55 20.46
N GLU A 89 2.45 1.77 20.54
CA GLU A 89 1.14 2.12 19.98
C GLU A 89 1.13 1.97 18.45
N GLU A 90 2.17 2.43 17.76
CA GLU A 90 2.33 2.23 16.32
C GLU A 90 2.47 0.73 15.99
N LEU A 91 3.19 -0.05 16.79
CA LEU A 91 3.27 -1.51 16.61
C LEU A 91 1.90 -2.16 16.75
N ASP A 92 1.10 -1.79 17.76
CA ASP A 92 -0.21 -2.37 18.00
C ASP A 92 -1.21 -1.99 16.88
N GLU A 93 -1.17 -0.75 16.37
CA GLU A 93 -1.94 -0.31 15.20
C GLU A 93 -1.53 -1.05 13.92
N ASN A 94 -0.22 -1.18 13.68
CA ASN A 94 0.32 -1.90 12.52
C ASN A 94 0.08 -3.40 12.62
N THR A 95 0.18 -4.02 13.80
CA THR A 95 -0.08 -5.44 13.99
C THR A 95 -1.58 -5.74 13.84
N THR A 96 -2.45 -4.81 14.24
CA THR A 96 -3.89 -4.90 13.97
C THR A 96 -4.18 -4.77 12.47
N GLN A 97 -3.49 -3.87 11.76
CA GLN A 97 -3.55 -3.78 10.29
C GLN A 97 -2.98 -5.03 9.61
N ASP A 98 -1.82 -5.53 10.02
CA ASP A 98 -1.15 -6.70 9.44
C ASP A 98 -1.95 -7.99 9.72
N ILE A 99 -2.58 -8.14 10.89
CA ILE A 99 -3.51 -9.25 11.18
C ILE A 99 -4.82 -9.12 10.38
N GLU A 100 -5.34 -7.90 10.18
CA GLU A 100 -6.48 -7.66 9.28
C GLU A 100 -6.11 -7.91 7.80
N GLU A 101 -4.85 -7.66 7.39
CA GLU A 101 -4.33 -7.92 6.04
C GLU A 101 -3.96 -9.41 5.81
N ASP A 102 -3.37 -10.09 6.79
CA ASP A 102 -2.99 -11.52 6.71
C ASP A 102 -4.20 -12.48 6.83
N LEU A 103 -5.35 -12.01 7.33
CA LEU A 103 -6.60 -12.79 7.38
C LEU A 103 -7.50 -12.63 6.12
N GLU A 104 -7.24 -11.69 5.20
CA GLU A 104 -8.10 -11.46 4.03
C GLU A 104 -7.44 -11.60 2.64
N PRO A 105 -7.04 -12.83 2.22
CA PRO A 105 -6.96 -13.15 0.78
C PRO A 105 -7.83 -14.34 0.32
N LEU A 106 -8.53 -15.03 1.24
CA LEU A 106 -9.36 -16.20 0.92
C LEU A 106 -10.87 -15.88 0.83
N ASN A 107 -11.45 -15.07 1.73
CA ASN A 107 -12.91 -14.86 1.77
C ASN A 107 -13.46 -13.99 0.61
N ARG A 108 -12.78 -12.90 0.23
CA ARG A 108 -13.31 -11.99 -0.82
C ARG A 108 -13.48 -12.69 -2.17
N LYS A 109 -12.44 -13.38 -2.66
CA LYS A 109 -12.49 -14.08 -3.95
C LYS A 109 -13.54 -15.18 -3.96
N GLU A 110 -13.77 -15.84 -2.83
CA GLU A 110 -14.80 -16.86 -2.68
C GLU A 110 -16.21 -16.24 -2.71
N ILE A 111 -16.43 -15.10 -2.03
CA ILE A 111 -17.68 -14.33 -2.09
C ILE A 111 -17.97 -13.91 -3.53
N GLU A 112 -16.98 -13.31 -4.21
CA GLU A 112 -17.14 -12.84 -5.58
C GLU A 112 -17.50 -14.00 -6.51
N LYS A 113 -16.74 -15.11 -6.45
CA LYS A 113 -17.01 -16.30 -7.26
C LYS A 113 -18.40 -16.89 -6.98
N TYR A 114 -18.77 -17.03 -5.71
CA TYR A 114 -20.07 -17.58 -5.32
C TYR A 114 -21.23 -16.69 -5.78
N SER A 115 -21.06 -15.37 -5.75
CA SER A 115 -22.03 -14.42 -6.28
C SER A 115 -22.12 -14.53 -7.80
N GLU A 116 -20.99 -14.56 -8.51
CA GLU A 116 -20.94 -14.71 -9.97
C GLU A 116 -21.61 -16.02 -10.44
N ASP A 117 -21.38 -17.14 -9.73
CA ASP A 117 -22.00 -18.45 -10.04
C ASP A 117 -23.54 -18.44 -9.95
N LYS A 118 -24.11 -17.47 -9.22
CA LYS A 118 -25.56 -17.30 -9.04
C LYS A 118 -26.17 -16.20 -9.90
N MET A 119 -25.36 -15.38 -10.55
CA MET A 119 -25.84 -14.26 -11.35
C MET A 119 -26.63 -14.75 -12.56
N ALA A 120 -27.71 -14.04 -12.87
CA ALA A 120 -28.38 -14.19 -14.15
C ALA A 120 -27.45 -13.74 -15.29
N LEU A 121 -27.68 -14.25 -16.51
CA LEU A 121 -26.88 -13.88 -17.70
C LEU A 121 -26.79 -12.35 -17.90
N LYS A 122 -27.88 -11.63 -17.61
CA LYS A 122 -27.90 -10.16 -17.69
C LYS A 122 -26.96 -9.49 -16.69
N GLU A 123 -26.82 -10.04 -15.49
CA GLU A 123 -25.96 -9.50 -14.44
C GLU A 123 -24.48 -9.77 -14.75
N LEU A 124 -24.17 -10.99 -15.22
CA LEU A 124 -22.84 -11.34 -15.74
C LEU A 124 -22.43 -10.41 -16.88
N TYR A 125 -23.33 -10.15 -17.84
CA TYR A 125 -23.09 -9.20 -18.92
C TYR A 125 -22.78 -7.78 -18.38
N ARG A 126 -23.55 -7.30 -17.39
CA ARG A 126 -23.30 -5.98 -16.78
C ARG A 126 -21.94 -5.94 -16.09
N LEU A 127 -21.59 -6.96 -15.32
CA LEU A 127 -20.29 -7.07 -14.64
C LEU A 127 -19.12 -7.04 -15.63
N ASP A 128 -19.20 -7.86 -16.68
CA ASP A 128 -18.17 -7.87 -17.73
C ASP A 128 -18.07 -6.53 -18.43
N GLU A 129 -19.19 -5.86 -18.66
CA GLU A 129 -19.16 -4.56 -19.33
C GLU A 129 -18.62 -3.44 -18.42
N PHE A 130 -18.89 -3.49 -17.12
CA PHE A 130 -18.19 -2.63 -16.15
C PHE A 130 -16.67 -2.82 -16.22
N ARG A 131 -16.18 -4.07 -16.27
CA ARG A 131 -14.75 -4.39 -16.41
C ARG A 131 -14.18 -3.88 -17.74
N ASN A 132 -14.93 -3.97 -18.83
CA ASN A 132 -14.51 -3.47 -20.14
C ASN A 132 -14.45 -1.94 -20.18
N ILE A 133 -15.44 -1.26 -19.59
CA ILE A 133 -15.47 0.20 -19.45
C ILE A 133 -14.26 0.68 -18.64
N GLN A 134 -13.98 0.03 -17.51
CA GLN A 134 -12.80 0.31 -16.69
C GLN A 134 -11.50 0.21 -17.52
N LYS A 135 -11.31 -0.90 -18.25
CA LYS A 135 -10.14 -1.10 -19.13
C LYS A 135 -10.05 -0.03 -20.22
N ALA A 136 -11.18 0.39 -20.79
CA ALA A 136 -11.22 1.42 -21.82
C ALA A 136 -10.72 2.77 -21.27
N PHE A 137 -11.14 3.17 -20.07
CA PHE A 137 -10.64 4.40 -19.45
C PHE A 137 -9.13 4.36 -19.21
N LYS A 138 -8.60 3.24 -18.72
CA LYS A 138 -7.16 3.07 -18.53
C LYS A 138 -6.40 3.14 -19.85
N THR A 139 -6.94 2.53 -20.91
CA THR A 139 -6.27 2.43 -22.21
C THR A 139 -6.21 3.78 -22.92
N PHE A 140 -7.37 4.44 -23.05
CA PHE A 140 -7.52 5.63 -23.88
C PHE A 140 -7.27 6.94 -23.14
N PHE A 141 -7.51 6.98 -21.83
CA PHE A 141 -7.41 8.21 -21.03
C PHE A 141 -6.36 8.14 -19.92
N LYS A 142 -5.69 6.99 -19.75
CA LYS A 142 -4.74 6.71 -18.65
C LYS A 142 -5.31 6.97 -17.25
N LEU A 143 -6.64 6.85 -17.11
CA LEU A 143 -7.32 6.93 -15.83
C LEU A 143 -7.57 5.52 -15.30
N ASP A 144 -6.93 5.20 -14.18
CA ASP A 144 -7.05 3.90 -13.51
C ASP A 144 -8.23 3.93 -12.53
N PHE A 145 -9.44 3.86 -13.09
CA PHE A 145 -10.63 3.58 -12.29
C PHE A 145 -10.59 2.12 -11.81
N GLU A 146 -11.11 1.91 -10.61
CA GLU A 146 -11.37 0.61 -10.01
C GLU A 146 -12.88 0.38 -10.01
N LEU A 147 -13.28 -0.87 -10.23
CA LEU A 147 -14.65 -1.31 -10.03
C LEU A 147 -14.84 -1.60 -8.54
N ASP A 148 -15.44 -0.65 -7.83
CA ASP A 148 -15.65 -0.71 -6.39
C ASP A 148 -17.09 -1.10 -6.02
N HIS A 149 -17.23 -1.72 -4.86
CA HIS A 149 -18.51 -2.01 -4.22
C HIS A 149 -18.93 -0.83 -3.33
N ALA A 150 -20.02 -0.13 -3.68
CA ALA A 150 -20.52 1.00 -2.92
C ALA A 150 -20.74 0.65 -1.43
N LYS A 151 -21.44 -0.45 -1.16
CA LYS A 151 -21.34 -1.16 0.12
C LYS A 151 -20.22 -2.17 0.06
N ALA A 152 -19.21 -2.05 0.92
CA ALA A 152 -18.07 -2.94 0.91
C ALA A 152 -18.48 -4.38 1.27
N LEU A 153 -17.91 -5.37 0.58
CA LEU A 153 -18.18 -6.80 0.82
C LEU A 153 -17.85 -7.24 2.25
N LEU A 154 -16.84 -6.61 2.84
CA LEU A 154 -16.25 -6.99 4.12
C LEU A 154 -16.59 -5.98 5.22
N ASN A 155 -17.61 -5.15 5.00
CA ASN A 155 -18.10 -4.25 6.04
C ASN A 155 -18.68 -5.06 7.22
N LYS A 156 -18.23 -4.77 8.44
CA LYS A 156 -18.57 -5.56 9.65
C LYS A 156 -20.03 -5.41 10.10
N GLN A 157 -20.75 -4.36 9.69
CA GLN A 157 -22.13 -4.09 10.13
C GLN A 157 -23.16 -4.28 9.02
N ASP A 158 -22.84 -3.83 7.80
CA ASP A 158 -23.77 -3.79 6.66
C ASP A 158 -22.99 -4.16 5.38
N ALA A 159 -22.64 -5.44 5.27
CA ALA A 159 -21.92 -5.97 4.12
C ALA A 159 -22.74 -5.82 2.82
N GLY A 160 -22.07 -5.35 1.77
CA GLY A 160 -22.64 -5.31 0.43
C GLY A 160 -22.55 -6.64 -0.30
N GLU A 161 -23.26 -6.73 -1.42
CA GLU A 161 -23.21 -7.89 -2.30
C GLU A 161 -22.25 -7.66 -3.48
N HIS A 162 -21.63 -8.72 -3.97
CA HIS A 162 -20.92 -8.68 -5.25
C HIS A 162 -21.96 -8.75 -6.37
N HIS A 163 -22.53 -7.59 -6.73
CA HIS A 163 -23.60 -7.46 -7.72
C HIS A 163 -23.49 -6.14 -8.50
N PRO A 164 -23.84 -6.08 -9.81
CA PRO A 164 -23.80 -4.85 -10.61
C PRO A 164 -24.50 -3.63 -10.00
N ASP A 165 -25.59 -3.83 -9.25
CA ASP A 165 -26.31 -2.74 -8.57
C ASP A 165 -25.57 -2.17 -7.35
N ASN A 166 -24.46 -2.80 -6.95
CA ASN A 166 -23.56 -2.32 -5.92
C ASN A 166 -22.25 -1.79 -6.52
N PHE A 167 -22.05 -1.84 -7.84
CA PHE A 167 -20.81 -1.38 -8.46
C PHE A 167 -20.82 0.10 -8.83
N GLN A 168 -19.65 0.71 -8.70
CA GLN A 168 -19.35 2.06 -9.16
C GLN A 168 -17.88 2.16 -9.59
N LEU A 169 -17.57 3.10 -10.49
CA LEU A 169 -16.21 3.36 -10.94
C LEU A 169 -15.63 4.52 -10.14
N ILE A 170 -14.54 4.27 -9.41
CA ILE A 170 -13.83 5.29 -8.63
C ILE A 170 -12.34 5.21 -8.88
N LEU A 171 -11.63 6.35 -8.85
CA LEU A 171 -10.18 6.33 -8.97
C LEU A 171 -9.57 5.58 -7.78
N LYS A 172 -8.50 4.84 -8.02
CA LYS A 172 -7.76 4.08 -7.01
C LYS A 172 -7.48 4.86 -5.72
N TYR A 173 -7.08 6.13 -5.85
CA TYR A 173 -6.85 7.00 -4.69
C TYR A 173 -8.10 7.18 -3.81
N HIS A 174 -9.28 7.36 -4.43
CA HIS A 174 -10.54 7.50 -3.69
C HIS A 174 -11.01 6.17 -3.10
N ASN A 175 -10.79 5.06 -3.81
CA ASN A 175 -11.09 3.73 -3.26
C ASN A 175 -10.29 3.45 -1.98
N GLY A 176 -9.00 3.78 -1.99
CA GLY A 176 -8.15 3.68 -0.80
C GLY A 176 -8.67 4.51 0.38
N LYS A 177 -9.34 5.64 0.14
CA LYS A 177 -10.00 6.44 1.19
C LYS A 177 -11.30 5.84 1.68
N LYS A 178 -12.04 5.15 0.82
CA LYS A 178 -13.25 4.41 1.21
C LYS A 178 -12.91 3.20 2.08
N SER A 179 -11.93 2.39 1.67
CA SER A 179 -11.55 1.14 2.36
C SER A 179 -12.79 0.25 2.58
N ASN A 180 -12.96 -0.30 3.78
CA ASN A 180 -14.08 -1.17 4.17
C ASN A 180 -15.36 -0.41 4.57
N ASN A 181 -15.40 0.92 4.41
CA ASN A 181 -16.59 1.71 4.69
C ASN A 181 -17.58 1.66 3.53
N ASN A 182 -18.86 1.79 3.85
CA ASN A 182 -19.92 1.93 2.86
C ASN A 182 -20.02 3.39 2.41
N TRP A 183 -20.10 3.58 1.10
CA TRP A 183 -20.49 4.82 0.48
C TRP A 183 -21.87 4.66 -0.14
N LYS A 184 -22.59 5.78 -0.28
CA LYS A 184 -23.78 5.80 -1.11
C LYS A 184 -23.34 5.53 -2.55
N ARG A 185 -23.93 4.51 -3.20
CA ARG A 185 -23.70 4.27 -4.63
C ARG A 185 -24.08 5.52 -5.40
N PHE A 186 -23.21 5.94 -6.32
CA PHE A 186 -23.56 6.98 -7.25
C PHE A 186 -24.85 6.64 -8.01
N THR A 187 -25.65 7.65 -8.30
CA THR A 187 -26.61 7.58 -9.40
C THR A 187 -25.83 7.60 -10.71
N ILE A 188 -26.43 7.12 -11.81
CA ILE A 188 -25.77 7.20 -13.13
C ILE A 188 -25.35 8.64 -13.47
N LYS A 189 -26.12 9.65 -13.06
CA LYS A 189 -25.77 11.07 -13.26
C LYS A 189 -24.51 11.46 -12.48
N GLU A 190 -24.46 11.12 -11.19
CA GLU A 190 -23.28 11.38 -10.34
C GLU A 190 -22.04 10.62 -10.85
N GLN A 191 -22.20 9.38 -11.31
CA GLN A 191 -21.10 8.57 -11.85
C GLN A 191 -20.51 9.18 -13.13
N ILE A 192 -21.36 9.68 -14.03
CA ILE A 192 -20.93 10.35 -15.26
C ILE A 192 -20.23 11.67 -14.91
N GLU A 193 -20.84 12.50 -14.06
CA GLU A 193 -20.25 13.77 -13.65
C GLU A 193 -18.88 13.57 -12.99
N TYR A 194 -18.74 12.54 -12.15
CA TYR A 194 -17.48 12.17 -11.53
C TYR A 194 -16.40 11.80 -12.56
N ILE A 195 -16.75 10.98 -13.56
CA ILE A 195 -15.84 10.59 -14.64
C ILE A 195 -15.45 11.80 -15.50
N GLU A 196 -16.40 12.65 -15.86
CA GLU A 196 -16.17 13.85 -16.67
C GLU A 196 -15.21 14.82 -15.96
N LYS A 197 -15.38 15.03 -14.64
CA LYS A 197 -14.44 15.85 -13.84
C LYS A 197 -13.04 15.24 -13.78
N ALA A 198 -12.92 13.92 -13.70
CA ALA A 198 -11.62 13.25 -13.75
C ALA A 198 -10.95 13.40 -15.12
N ILE A 199 -11.73 13.31 -16.21
CA ILE A 199 -11.24 13.53 -17.58
C ILE A 199 -10.84 14.99 -17.79
N GLU A 200 -11.59 15.95 -17.25
CA GLU A 200 -11.25 17.38 -17.32
C GLU A 200 -9.91 17.65 -16.64
N LEU A 201 -9.71 17.11 -15.43
CA LEU A 201 -8.41 17.18 -14.74
C LEU A 201 -7.29 16.54 -15.56
N GLN A 202 -7.55 15.37 -16.14
CA GLN A 202 -6.58 14.69 -17.01
C GLN A 202 -6.25 15.53 -18.26
N SER A 203 -7.23 16.26 -18.79
CA SER A 203 -7.09 17.11 -19.98
C SER A 203 -6.12 18.28 -19.72
N LEU A 204 -6.09 18.81 -18.48
CA LEU A 204 -5.12 19.84 -18.08
C LEU A 204 -3.66 19.35 -18.13
N LEU A 205 -3.46 18.03 -18.01
CA LEU A 205 -2.15 17.39 -18.02
C LEU A 205 -1.89 16.58 -19.29
N ALA A 206 -2.84 16.54 -20.23
CA ALA A 206 -2.81 15.64 -21.38
C ALA A 206 -1.56 15.81 -22.25
N SER A 207 -1.14 17.06 -22.50
CA SER A 207 0.10 17.36 -23.24
C SER A 207 1.38 16.91 -22.52
N ARG A 208 1.36 16.89 -21.17
CA ARG A 208 2.49 16.43 -20.35
C ARG A 208 2.54 14.91 -20.23
N LEU A 209 1.39 14.26 -20.37
CA LEU A 209 1.22 12.81 -20.26
C LEU A 209 1.21 12.10 -21.61
N ASP A 210 1.36 12.85 -22.71
CA ASP A 210 1.25 12.35 -24.09
C ASP A 210 -0.07 11.61 -24.34
N ILE A 211 -1.18 12.23 -23.92
CA ILE A 211 -2.54 11.70 -24.05
C ILE A 211 -3.33 12.58 -25.00
N VAL A 212 -4.07 11.96 -25.92
CA VAL A 212 -5.08 12.62 -26.74
C VAL A 212 -6.46 12.30 -26.17
N ILE A 213 -7.19 13.34 -25.77
CA ILE A 213 -8.56 13.19 -25.29
C ILE A 213 -9.51 13.23 -26.48
N ASP A 214 -10.02 12.07 -26.87
CA ASP A 214 -11.03 11.95 -27.92
C ASP A 214 -12.44 11.91 -27.32
N LYS A 215 -13.23 12.94 -27.64
CA LYS A 215 -14.60 13.08 -27.12
C LYS A 215 -15.55 12.00 -27.64
N ALA A 216 -15.40 11.55 -28.88
CA ALA A 216 -16.26 10.51 -29.45
C ALA A 216 -16.03 9.17 -28.73
N ILE A 217 -14.78 8.87 -28.37
CA ILE A 217 -14.44 7.69 -27.56
C ILE A 217 -15.06 7.83 -26.17
N LEU A 218 -14.94 9.00 -25.52
CA LEU A 218 -15.54 9.25 -24.21
C LEU A 218 -17.06 9.05 -24.24
N ASP A 219 -17.74 9.68 -25.20
CA ASP A 219 -19.21 9.61 -25.35
C ASP A 219 -19.67 8.15 -25.59
N SER A 220 -18.91 7.37 -26.35
CA SER A 220 -19.16 5.94 -26.57
C SER A 220 -19.04 5.14 -25.26
N ILE A 221 -17.98 5.34 -24.49
CA ILE A 221 -17.78 4.66 -23.19
C ILE A 221 -18.89 5.04 -22.20
N LEU A 222 -19.23 6.32 -22.09
CA LEU A 222 -20.29 6.80 -21.19
C LEU A 222 -21.67 6.27 -21.60
N SER A 223 -21.92 6.10 -22.89
CA SER A 223 -23.17 5.50 -23.38
C SER A 223 -23.28 4.02 -23.01
N ARG A 224 -22.18 3.27 -23.09
CA ARG A 224 -22.14 1.87 -22.62
C ARG A 224 -22.35 1.78 -21.12
N LEU A 225 -21.71 2.68 -20.34
CA LEU A 225 -21.93 2.77 -18.90
C LEU A 225 -23.41 3.00 -18.56
N LYS A 226 -24.07 3.96 -19.22
CA LYS A 226 -25.51 4.23 -19.04
C LYS A 226 -26.38 2.99 -19.29
N ALA A 227 -26.00 2.14 -20.25
CA ALA A 227 -26.78 0.97 -20.61
C ALA A 227 -26.68 -0.18 -19.58
N VAL A 228 -25.60 -0.22 -18.79
CA VAL A 228 -25.33 -1.30 -17.82
C VAL A 228 -25.42 -0.88 -16.36
N TYR A 229 -25.58 0.42 -16.09
CA TYR A 229 -25.67 0.96 -14.73
C TYR A 229 -26.97 0.62 -14.01
#